data_AF-A0AAV3XF23-F1
#
_entry.id   AF-A0AAV3XF23-F1
#
_cell.length_a   1.000
_cell.length_b   1.000
_cell.length_c   1.000
_cell.angle_alpha   90.00
_cell.angle_beta   90.00
_cell.angle_gamma   90.00
#
_symmetry.space_group_name_H-M   'P 1'
#
loop_
_entity.id
_entity.type
_entity.pdbx_description
1 polymer ?
#
loop_
_entity_poly.entity_id
_entity_poly.type
_entity_poly.pdbx_seq_one_letter_code
_entity_poly.pdbx_strand_id
1 'polypeptide(L)' 'MAQVKVFYEPEMELLTVFWQAPRKEQICTELADGIILIKDATSGEPIGLELLSYRPGDNRFDTVSVEVGQLPNPLKA' A
#
# COMPACT_ATOMS: atom_id res chain seq x y z
N MET A 1 -13.16 -2.34 -10.33
CA MET A 1 -11.80 -2.94 -10.27
C MET A 1 -11.03 -2.21 -9.19
N ALA A 2 -10.49 -2.91 -8.20
CA ALA A 2 -9.54 -2.31 -7.26
C ALA A 2 -8.23 -2.02 -8.01
N GLN A 3 -7.71 -0.79 -7.92
CA GLN A 3 -6.46 -0.39 -8.52
C GLN A 3 -5.45 -0.12 -7.42
N VAL A 4 -4.32 -0.83 -7.45
CA VAL A 4 -3.16 -0.50 -6.62
C VAL A 4 -2.24 0.42 -7.42
N LYS A 5 -1.81 1.52 -6.81
CA LYS A 5 -0.82 2.44 -7.38
C LYS A 5 0.47 2.31 -6.59
N VAL A 6 1.58 2.17 -7.31
CA VAL A 6 2.92 2.04 -6.74
C VAL A 6 3.78 3.15 -7.32
N PHE A 7 4.43 3.91 -6.46
CA PHE A 7 5.35 4.98 -6.79
C PHE A 7 6.69 4.66 -6.16
N TYR A 8 7.75 4.63 -6.98
CA TYR A 8 9.11 4.45 -6.49
C TYR A 8 9.94 5.66 -6.94
N GLU A 9 10.56 6.33 -5.97
CA GLU A 9 11.41 7.49 -6.16
C GLU A 9 12.86 7.11 -5.81
N PRO A 10 13.70 6.73 -6.80
CA PRO A 10 15.00 6.14 -6.54
C PRO A 10 15.99 7.07 -5.82
N GLU A 11 15.92 8.37 -6.11
CA GLU A 11 16.82 9.37 -5.49
C GLU A 11 16.54 9.55 -4.00
N MET A 12 15.28 9.34 -3.59
CA MET A 12 14.86 9.41 -2.19
C MET A 12 14.82 8.05 -1.50
N GLU A 13 15.05 6.97 -2.26
CA GLU A 13 14.90 5.59 -1.81
C GLU A 13 13.54 5.38 -1.13
N LEU A 14 12.48 5.85 -1.80
CA LEU A 14 11.13 5.90 -1.25
C LEU A 14 10.18 5.07 -2.10
N LEU A 15 9.46 4.14 -1.47
CA LEU A 15 8.42 3.34 -2.12
C LEU A 15 7.07 3.62 -1.47
N THR A 16 6.12 4.17 -2.22
CA THR A 16 4.77 4.47 -1.75
C THR A 16 3.76 3.61 -2.50
N VAL A 17 2.89 2.93 -1.76
CA VAL A 17 1.86 2.02 -2.28
C VAL A 17 0.48 2.46 -1.78
N PHE A 18 -0.46 2.62 -2.70
CA PHE A 18 -1.85 2.97 -2.40
C PHE A 18 -2.79 1.92 -2.98
N TRP A 19 -3.68 1.36 -2.15
CA TRP A 19 -4.79 0.48 -2.60
C TRP A 19 -6.15 1.20 -2.58
N GLN A 20 -6.18 2.43 -2.09
CA GLN A 20 -7.28 3.38 -2.30
C GLN A 20 -6.72 4.70 -2.83
N ALA A 21 -7.58 5.59 -3.34
CA ALA A 21 -7.12 6.89 -3.80
C ALA A 21 -6.52 7.72 -2.63
N PRO A 22 -5.36 8.35 -2.81
CA PRO A 22 -4.81 9.27 -1.82
C PRO A 22 -5.78 10.45 -1.60
N ARG A 23 -5.89 10.91 -0.36
CA ARG A 23 -6.82 11.97 0.06
C ARG A 23 -6.03 13.20 0.52
N LYS A 24 -6.70 14.36 0.61
CA LYS A 24 -6.05 15.57 1.14
C LYS A 24 -5.75 15.43 2.64
N GLU A 25 -6.64 14.79 3.38
CA GLU A 25 -6.54 14.57 4.81
C GLU A 25 -6.13 13.12 5.05
N GLN A 26 -4.91 12.94 5.57
CA GLN A 26 -4.32 11.62 5.81
C GLN A 26 -3.55 11.66 7.13
N ILE A 27 -3.53 10.53 7.81
CA ILE A 27 -2.73 10.32 9.02
C ILE A 27 -1.63 9.33 8.68
N CYS A 28 -0.37 9.76 8.84
CA CYS A 28 0.79 8.90 8.71
C CYS A 28 1.17 8.36 10.09
N THR A 29 1.20 7.04 10.23
CA THR A 29 1.68 6.37 11.45
C THR A 29 2.97 5.66 11.12
N GLU A 30 4.09 6.10 11.71
CA GLU A 30 5.34 5.35 11.63
C GLU A 30 5.23 4.05 12.43
N LEU A 31 5.56 2.95 11.78
CA LEU A 31 5.71 1.61 12.33
C LEU A 31 7.20 1.29 12.50
N ALA A 32 7.54 0.05 12.82
CA ALA A 32 8.93 -0.39 12.84
C ALA A 32 9.54 -0.42 11.42
N ASP A 33 10.87 -0.43 11.36
CA ASP A 33 11.66 -0.69 10.15
C ASP A 33 11.39 0.28 8.99
N GLY A 34 11.13 1.56 9.30
CA GLY A 34 10.95 2.61 8.29
C GLY A 34 9.68 2.45 7.47
N ILE A 35 8.68 1.74 7.98
CA ILE A 35 7.38 1.60 7.34
C ILE A 35 6.45 2.67 7.90
N ILE A 36 5.81 3.44 7.03
CA ILE A 36 4.78 4.42 7.37
C ILE A 36 3.44 3.90 6.85
N LEU A 37 2.45 3.76 7.73
CA LEU A 37 1.09 3.42 7.36
C LEU A 37 0.29 4.70 7.10
N ILE A 38 -0.31 4.80 5.92
CA ILE A 38 -1.11 5.95 5.51
C ILE A 38 -2.58 5.60 5.70
N LYS A 39 -3.28 6.38 6.53
CA LYS A 39 -4.70 6.20 6.86
C LYS A 39 -5.53 7.37 6.38
N ASP A 40 -6.77 7.10 5.99
CA ASP A 40 -7.77 8.14 5.89
C ASP A 40 -8.00 8.77 7.26
N ALA A 41 -7.90 10.10 7.35
CA ALA A 41 -8.08 10.81 8.60
C ALA A 41 -9.51 10.72 9.15
N THR A 42 -10.51 10.52 8.29
CA THR A 42 -11.93 10.48 8.70
C THR A 42 -12.31 9.12 9.25
N SER A 43 -12.04 8.06 8.50
CA SER A 43 -12.42 6.69 8.86
C SER A 43 -11.37 5.95 9.70
N GLY A 44 -10.11 6.40 9.66
CA GLY A 44 -8.96 5.68 10.22
C GLY A 44 -8.55 4.45 9.41
N GLU A 45 -9.21 4.18 8.28
CA GLU A 45 -8.90 3.04 7.44
C GLU A 45 -7.51 3.18 6.80
N PRO A 46 -6.70 2.11 6.78
CA PRO A 46 -5.47 2.06 5.99
C PRO A 46 -5.79 2.17 4.49
N ILE A 47 -5.14 3.12 3.82
CA ILE A 47 -5.36 3.42 2.40
C ILE A 47 -4.09 3.28 1.56
N GLY A 48 -2.93 3.28 2.23
CA GLY A 48 -1.63 3.09 1.64
C GLY A 48 -0.54 2.86 2.67
N LEU A 49 0.68 2.71 2.19
CA LEU A 49 1.89 2.60 3.00
C LEU A 49 3.07 3.22 2.26
N GLU A 50 4.12 3.54 3.00
CA GLU A 50 5.37 4.06 2.49
C GLU A 50 6.56 3.36 3.17
N LEU A 51 7.57 3.00 2.40
CA LEU A 51 8.82 2.42 2.90
C LEU A 51 9.93 3.44 2.70
N LEU A 52 10.54 3.83 3.80
CA LEU A 52 11.73 4.67 3.83
C LEU A 52 12.99 3.85 3.57
N SER A 53 13.95 4.44 2.86
CA SER A 53 15.22 3.80 2.48
C SER A 53 15.02 2.48 1.74
N TYR A 54 13.95 2.36 0.95
CA TYR A 54 13.68 1.20 0.12
C TYR A 54 14.59 1.19 -1.11
N ARG A 55 15.17 0.02 -1.37
CA ARG A 55 15.89 -0.28 -2.61
C ARG A 55 15.35 -1.58 -3.22
N PRO A 56 15.39 -1.76 -4.55
CA PRO A 56 15.07 -3.05 -5.16
C PRO A 56 15.90 -4.17 -4.53
N GLY A 57 15.23 -5.23 -4.05
CA GLY A 57 15.86 -6.31 -3.30
C GLY A 57 15.92 -6.09 -1.78
N ASP A 58 15.17 -5.12 -1.25
CA ASP A 58 15.00 -4.93 0.19
C ASP A 58 14.12 -6.04 0.80
N ASN A 59 14.67 -6.73 1.80
CA ASN A 59 14.02 -7.87 2.47
C ASN A 59 12.75 -7.49 3.26
N ARG A 60 12.52 -6.20 3.52
CA ARG A 60 11.24 -5.72 4.11
C ARG A 60 10.07 -5.86 3.13
N PHE A 61 10.38 -6.00 1.83
CA PHE A 61 9.40 -6.08 0.75
C PHE A 61 9.88 -7.06 -0.33
N ASP A 62 10.08 -8.33 0.06
CA ASP A 62 10.65 -9.35 -0.83
C ASP A 62 9.74 -9.73 -2.02
N THR A 63 8.42 -9.64 -1.89
CA THR A 63 7.48 -10.03 -2.97
C THR A 63 6.10 -9.39 -2.77
N VAL A 64 5.56 -8.74 -3.82
CA VAL A 64 4.13 -8.40 -3.90
C VAL A 64 3.37 -9.63 -4.37
N SER A 65 2.63 -10.28 -3.46
CA SER A 65 1.69 -11.35 -3.81
C SER A 65 0.29 -10.77 -4.00
N VAL A 66 -0.28 -10.90 -5.20
CA VAL A 66 -1.65 -10.47 -5.49
C VAL A 66 -2.58 -11.68 -5.43
N GLU A 67 -3.40 -11.75 -4.38
CA GLU A 67 -4.47 -12.73 -4.28
C GLU A 67 -5.80 -12.08 -4.65
N VAL A 68 -6.41 -12.55 -5.74
CA VAL A 68 -7.78 -12.15 -6.12
C VAL A 68 -8.73 -13.12 -5.44
N GLY A 69 -9.49 -12.63 -4.45
CA GLY A 69 -10.56 -13.40 -3.81
C GLY A 69 -11.52 -13.97 -4.87
N GLN A 70 -11.96 -15.22 -4.69
CA GLN A 70 -12.83 -15.89 -5.66
C GLN A 70 -14.05 -15.02 -5.97
N LEU A 71 -14.27 -14.74 -7.27
CA LEU A 71 -15.54 -14.21 -7.74
C LEU A 71 -16.63 -15.23 -7.37
N PRO A 72 -17.78 -14.79 -6.80
CA PRO A 72 -18.89 -15.70 -6.56
C PRO A 72 -19.29 -16.37 -7.88
N ASN A 73 -19.29 -17.70 -7.90
CA ASN A 73 -19.61 -18.49 -9.09
C ASN A 73 -21.06 -18.17 -9.51
N PRO A 74 -21.31 -17.60 -10.71
CA PRO A 74 -22.66 -17.23 -11.14
C PRO A 74 -23.56 -18.43 -11.44
N LEU A 75 -23.06 -19.67 -11.31
CA LEU A 75 -23.78 -20.91 -11.61
C LEU A 75 -24.30 -21.66 -10.38
N LYS A 76 -24.40 -21.01 -9.22
CA LYS A 76 -25.16 -21.53 -8.07
C LYS A 76 -26.25 -20.52 -7.69
N ALA A 77 -27.35 -20.54 -8.43
CA ALA A 77 -28.65 -19.99 -8.05
C ALA A 77 -29.72 -21.02 -8.40
#